data_AF-A0A564Z4B1-F1
#
_entry.id   AF-A0A564Z4B1-F1
#
_cell.length_a   1.000
_cell.length_b   1.000
_cell.length_c   1.000
_cell.angle_alpha   90.00
_cell.angle_beta   90.00
_cell.angle_gamma   90.00
#
_symmetry.space_group_name_H-M   'P 1'
#
loop_
_entity.id
_entity.type
_entity.pdbx_description
1 polymer ?
#
loop_
_entity_poly.entity_id
_entity_poly.type
_entity_poly.pdbx_seq_one_letter_code
_entity_poly.pdbx_strand_id
1 'polypeptide(L)'
;MKENDSEAIHIVQMLIGPKSVRFQTIFLKSLFMHHFEMGQPNPMPIHFHFLTDNVTRNIIEAKMASWRVNNVSMSFYPAEPIQARLGWMRSQHPATKVASMKLYIPEILNSSVSKILLLDSDVVFMVDAEEMWRLFDEFDKYQFLGMVREQAPVSFDLRAIGGNLQTYGFNAGIMMWHLKKISQDTWNKIWNRTHERRSKISSSYAAAEQTLINFVIMENPTILKELHCTWNLQMYEPVRSDNCWSTWNRSPGDGIESPKLLHADAVNKAENEFQALEPSALAKNVGDIKKRYIAIRSQYHLMNGYMFRHSPIEPPAFDIGRIMKRSYPDRQLLNSEKLCKSHWSFLKTWCQGVHHFVYNIYNRIHPLYVYQNHPILTNNSNQISLVVSVDFNKSFNELETVASQWPGVISAAILASDLEAHQFLGKVERSIVLKQRNNIFYHIVYRNSSFPENIALHNTAVNYAPTKRVLLIPKINANLAALGALISTKPTKNESMKVLVPASEEKFACYYIINDLCALVESTIPNLKDDFKQKLIGLVISTNGALLPNELEKLDRSEQLMALVANQVL
;
A
#
# COMPACT_ATOMS: atom_id res chain seq x y z
N MET A 1 -4.01 5.57 -21.26
CA MET A 1 -3.92 7.03 -21.01
C MET A 1 -2.47 7.46 -20.87
N LYS A 2 -2.09 8.63 -21.38
CA LYS A 2 -0.73 9.20 -21.23
C LYS A 2 -0.61 9.95 -19.91
N GLU A 3 0.61 10.14 -19.41
CA GLU A 3 0.87 10.85 -18.14
C GLU A 3 0.37 12.30 -18.12
N ASN A 4 0.28 12.95 -19.28
CA ASN A 4 -0.09 14.35 -19.44
C ASN A 4 -1.45 14.53 -20.15
N ASP A 5 -2.33 13.54 -20.01
CA ASP A 5 -3.64 13.57 -20.66
C ASP A 5 -4.49 14.75 -20.16
N SER A 6 -4.74 15.73 -21.03
CA SER A 6 -5.50 16.93 -20.66
C SER A 6 -6.96 16.66 -20.36
N GLU A 7 -7.49 15.50 -20.74
CA GLU A 7 -8.86 15.08 -20.46
C GLU A 7 -9.00 14.35 -19.12
N ALA A 8 -7.91 14.15 -18.39
CA ALA A 8 -7.90 13.46 -17.10
C ALA A 8 -7.88 14.42 -15.90
N ILE A 9 -8.48 13.98 -14.79
CA ILE A 9 -8.25 14.56 -13.46
C ILE A 9 -6.92 14.01 -12.94
N HIS A 10 -5.95 14.90 -12.74
CA HIS A 10 -4.64 14.54 -12.21
C HIS A 10 -4.60 14.67 -10.69
N ILE A 11 -4.40 13.55 -9.99
CA ILE A 11 -4.33 13.50 -8.53
C ILE A 11 -2.92 13.12 -8.09
N VAL A 12 -2.28 13.96 -7.25
CA VAL A 12 -0.97 13.68 -6.67
C VAL A 12 -1.11 13.23 -5.22
N GLN A 13 -0.44 12.14 -4.85
CA GLN A 13 -0.29 11.72 -3.45
C GLN A 13 1.16 11.36 -3.12
N MET A 14 1.57 11.70 -1.89
CA MET A 14 2.87 11.32 -1.33
C MET A 14 2.65 10.16 -0.38
N LEU A 15 3.04 8.95 -0.80
CA LEU A 15 2.76 7.71 -0.08
C LEU A 15 4.08 7.05 0.29
N ILE A 16 4.35 6.97 1.58
CA ILE A 16 5.56 6.36 2.12
C ILE A 16 5.18 5.46 3.29
N GLY A 17 5.57 4.20 3.20
CA GLY A 17 5.29 3.18 4.19
C GLY A 17 3.83 2.68 4.19
N PRO A 18 3.56 1.57 4.91
CA PRO A 18 2.33 0.80 4.77
C PRO A 18 1.11 1.55 5.31
N LYS A 19 1.31 2.37 6.35
CA LYS A 19 0.23 3.13 6.98
C LYS A 19 -0.44 4.11 6.02
N SER A 20 0.36 4.83 5.21
CA SER A 20 -0.19 5.74 4.19
C SER A 20 -1.01 5.00 3.13
N VAL A 21 -0.55 3.81 2.71
CA VAL A 21 -1.26 2.97 1.73
C VAL A 21 -2.57 2.39 2.26
N ARG A 22 -2.65 2.11 3.57
CA ARG A 22 -3.90 1.70 4.22
C ARG A 22 -4.93 2.81 4.24
N PHE A 23 -4.56 4.04 4.62
CA PHE A 23 -5.47 5.20 4.50
C PHE A 23 -5.93 5.43 3.06
N GLN A 24 -5.00 5.30 2.12
CA GLN A 24 -5.30 5.43 0.70
C GLN A 24 -6.37 4.44 0.21
N THR A 25 -6.58 3.31 0.90
CA THR A 25 -7.66 2.37 0.54
C THR A 25 -9.04 3.00 0.70
N ILE A 26 -9.25 3.79 1.76
CA ILE A 26 -10.52 4.51 1.96
C ILE A 26 -10.63 5.67 0.99
N PHE A 27 -9.54 6.41 0.78
CA PHE A 27 -9.45 7.43 -0.26
C PHE A 27 -9.96 6.89 -1.60
N LEU A 28 -9.39 5.76 -2.07
CA LEU A 28 -9.75 5.15 -3.36
C LEU A 28 -11.21 4.69 -3.40
N LYS A 29 -11.72 4.06 -2.34
CA LYS A 29 -13.13 3.63 -2.31
C LYS A 29 -14.09 4.81 -2.37
N SER A 30 -13.84 5.86 -1.58
CA SER A 30 -14.67 7.06 -1.58
C SER A 30 -14.63 7.76 -2.94
N LEU A 31 -13.43 7.94 -3.51
CA LEU A 31 -13.24 8.51 -4.83
C LEU A 31 -13.97 7.71 -5.90
N PHE A 32 -13.75 6.40 -5.98
CA PHE A 32 -14.39 5.57 -7.01
C PHE A 32 -15.91 5.53 -6.85
N MET A 33 -16.41 5.44 -5.61
CA MET A 33 -17.84 5.48 -5.37
C MET A 33 -18.45 6.80 -5.85
N HIS A 34 -17.89 7.94 -5.45
CA HIS A 34 -18.49 9.23 -5.74
C HIS A 34 -18.25 9.71 -7.18
N HIS A 35 -17.14 9.32 -7.80
CA HIS A 35 -16.78 9.76 -9.15
C HIS A 35 -17.25 8.78 -10.23
N PHE A 36 -17.02 7.47 -10.08
CA PHE A 36 -17.34 6.49 -11.12
C PHE A 36 -18.73 5.86 -10.94
N GLU A 37 -19.21 5.65 -9.71
CA GLU A 37 -20.51 4.98 -9.48
C GLU A 37 -21.68 5.95 -9.31
N MET A 38 -21.48 7.05 -8.57
CA MET A 38 -22.51 8.05 -8.28
C MET A 38 -22.37 9.33 -9.10
N GLY A 39 -21.23 9.50 -9.78
CA GLY A 39 -20.89 10.72 -10.51
C GLY A 39 -21.63 10.84 -11.85
N GLN A 40 -21.07 11.63 -12.75
CA GLN A 40 -21.63 11.81 -14.08
C GLN A 40 -21.59 10.51 -14.90
N PRO A 41 -22.52 10.29 -15.88
CA PRO A 41 -22.56 9.07 -16.69
C PRO A 41 -21.29 8.77 -17.49
N ASN A 42 -20.50 9.79 -17.81
CA ASN A 42 -19.22 9.69 -18.52
C ASN A 42 -18.15 10.41 -17.69
N PRO A 43 -17.70 9.80 -16.59
CA PRO A 43 -16.78 10.44 -15.66
C PRO A 43 -15.41 10.64 -16.32
N MET A 44 -14.77 11.79 -16.06
CA MET A 44 -13.42 12.07 -16.54
C MET A 44 -12.45 10.96 -16.07
N PRO A 45 -11.51 10.49 -16.91
CA PRO A 45 -10.48 9.56 -16.44
C PRO A 45 -9.65 10.15 -15.29
N ILE A 46 -9.11 9.29 -14.42
CA ILE A 46 -8.22 9.73 -13.33
C ILE A 46 -6.79 9.25 -13.62
N HIS A 47 -5.83 10.19 -13.58
CA HIS A 47 -4.41 9.85 -13.58
C HIS A 47 -3.79 10.14 -12.21
N PHE A 48 -3.30 9.10 -11.55
CA PHE A 48 -2.58 9.24 -10.29
C PHE A 48 -1.09 9.49 -10.50
N HIS A 49 -0.55 10.43 -9.75
CA HIS A 49 0.89 10.69 -9.64
C HIS A 49 1.32 10.35 -8.22
N PHE A 50 2.08 9.26 -8.07
CA PHE A 50 2.51 8.79 -6.76
C PHE A 50 3.98 9.11 -6.51
N LEU A 51 4.24 9.88 -5.46
CA LEU A 51 5.58 10.00 -4.88
C LEU A 51 5.77 8.89 -3.85
N THR A 52 6.71 7.98 -4.10
CA THR A 52 6.89 6.76 -3.30
C THR A 52 8.34 6.39 -3.13
N ASP A 53 8.66 5.73 -2.02
CA ASP A 53 9.85 4.87 -1.98
C ASP A 53 9.64 3.58 -2.82
N ASN A 54 10.73 2.86 -3.11
CA ASN A 54 10.65 1.65 -3.94
C ASN A 54 9.75 0.54 -3.36
N VAL A 55 9.70 0.41 -2.03
CA VAL A 55 8.86 -0.62 -1.37
C VAL A 55 7.38 -0.27 -1.56
N THR A 56 7.02 0.98 -1.29
CA THR A 56 5.67 1.53 -1.38
C THR A 56 5.17 1.51 -2.82
N ARG A 57 6.04 1.80 -3.80
CA ARG A 57 5.74 1.61 -5.22
C ARG A 57 5.27 0.19 -5.52
N ASN A 58 6.02 -0.82 -5.07
CA ASN A 58 5.66 -2.23 -5.28
C ASN A 58 4.30 -2.59 -4.64
N ILE A 59 3.95 -1.95 -3.53
CA ILE A 59 2.65 -2.14 -2.88
C ILE A 59 1.53 -1.53 -3.71
N ILE A 60 1.67 -0.25 -4.09
CA ILE A 60 0.64 0.50 -4.81
C ILE A 60 0.41 -0.09 -6.19
N GLU A 61 1.45 -0.39 -6.95
CA GLU A 61 1.32 -0.97 -8.29
C GLU A 61 0.53 -2.27 -8.24
N ALA A 62 0.82 -3.15 -7.29
CA ALA A 62 0.12 -4.42 -7.15
C ALA A 62 -1.31 -4.27 -6.63
N LYS A 63 -1.52 -3.36 -5.68
CA LYS A 63 -2.87 -3.03 -5.22
C LYS A 63 -3.72 -2.51 -6.40
N MET A 64 -3.26 -1.50 -7.12
CA MET A 64 -3.99 -0.91 -8.24
C MET A 64 -4.17 -1.91 -9.39
N ALA A 65 -3.11 -2.64 -9.77
CA ALA A 65 -3.19 -3.62 -10.83
C ALA A 65 -4.12 -4.79 -10.49
N SER A 66 -4.20 -5.20 -9.21
CA SER A 66 -5.14 -6.24 -8.78
C SER A 66 -6.56 -5.73 -8.58
N TRP A 67 -6.79 -4.43 -8.39
CA TRP A 67 -8.16 -3.87 -8.42
C TRP A 67 -8.74 -3.92 -9.82
N ARG A 68 -7.93 -3.56 -10.84
CA ARG A 68 -8.36 -3.50 -12.26
C ARG A 68 -9.58 -2.61 -12.47
N VAL A 69 -9.48 -1.36 -12.00
CA VAL A 69 -10.48 -0.32 -12.25
C VAL A 69 -10.17 0.34 -13.60
N ASN A 70 -11.17 0.44 -14.47
CA ASN A 70 -11.04 1.08 -15.79
C ASN A 70 -10.90 2.62 -15.65
N ASN A 71 -10.43 3.30 -16.69
CA ASN A 71 -10.25 4.77 -16.70
C ASN A 71 -9.36 5.32 -15.58
N VAL A 72 -8.51 4.48 -15.00
CA VAL A 72 -7.53 4.85 -13.97
C VAL A 72 -6.14 4.49 -14.46
N SER A 73 -5.24 5.47 -14.52
CA SER A 73 -3.81 5.25 -14.79
C SER A 73 -2.95 5.85 -13.69
N MET A 74 -1.65 5.50 -13.71
CA MET A 74 -0.71 5.90 -12.67
C MET A 74 0.71 6.12 -13.21
N SER A 75 1.36 7.15 -12.70
CA SER A 75 2.82 7.41 -12.83
C SER A 75 3.46 7.41 -11.45
N PHE A 76 4.70 6.94 -11.36
CA PHE A 76 5.47 6.87 -10.11
C PHE A 76 6.73 7.73 -10.20
N TYR A 77 6.99 8.46 -9.13
CA TYR A 77 8.16 9.32 -8.98
C TYR A 77 8.91 8.93 -7.71
N PRO A 78 10.25 8.76 -7.76
CA PRO A 78 11.04 8.40 -6.59
C PRO A 78 11.06 9.56 -5.59
N ALA A 79 10.74 9.27 -4.33
CA ALA A 79 10.74 10.28 -3.27
C ALA A 79 12.17 10.62 -2.79
N GLU A 80 13.09 9.66 -2.86
CA GLU A 80 14.42 9.72 -2.24
C GLU A 80 15.27 10.91 -2.72
N PRO A 81 15.32 11.25 -4.03
CA PRO A 81 16.09 12.40 -4.50
C PRO A 81 15.61 13.74 -3.93
N ILE A 82 14.29 13.91 -3.77
CA ILE A 82 13.70 15.12 -3.18
C ILE A 82 13.93 15.12 -1.67
N GLN A 83 13.72 13.98 -0.99
CA GLN A 83 13.96 13.86 0.45
C GLN A 83 15.40 14.21 0.85
N ALA A 84 16.39 13.83 0.04
CA ALA A 84 17.79 14.15 0.29
C ALA A 84 18.07 15.67 0.32
N ARG A 85 17.27 16.46 -0.40
CA ARG A 85 17.40 17.93 -0.48
C ARG A 85 16.69 18.67 0.66
N LEU A 86 15.89 17.99 1.47
CA LEU A 86 15.06 18.61 2.52
C LEU A 86 15.77 18.78 3.86
N GLY A 87 17.09 18.51 3.94
CA GLY A 87 17.87 18.63 5.17
C GLY A 87 17.94 20.04 5.77
N TRP A 88 17.62 21.08 4.98
CA TRP A 88 17.58 22.46 5.46
C TRP A 88 16.32 22.78 6.29
N MET A 89 15.21 22.06 6.09
CA MET A 89 13.96 22.37 6.77
C MET A 89 13.94 21.78 8.18
N ARG A 90 13.91 22.67 9.17
CA ARG A 90 13.80 22.30 10.59
C ARG A 90 12.34 22.37 11.03
N SER A 91 11.80 21.24 11.48
CA SER A 91 10.45 21.14 12.00
C SER A 91 10.34 19.97 12.97
N GLN A 92 9.45 20.09 13.96
CA GLN A 92 9.08 19.00 14.86
C GLN A 92 7.97 18.11 14.26
N HIS A 93 7.43 18.47 13.09
CA HIS A 93 6.35 17.73 12.47
C HIS A 93 6.83 16.32 12.05
N PRO A 94 6.18 15.24 12.50
CA PRO A 94 6.67 13.87 12.23
C PRO A 94 6.80 13.54 10.74
N ALA A 95 5.98 14.16 9.89
CA ALA A 95 6.00 13.93 8.45
C ALA A 95 6.88 14.93 7.67
N THR A 96 7.70 15.77 8.33
CA THR A 96 8.48 16.85 7.67
C THR A 96 9.15 16.41 6.37
N LYS A 97 9.89 15.30 6.38
CA LYS A 97 10.59 14.81 5.18
C LYS A 97 9.66 14.47 4.01
N VAL A 98 8.44 14.02 4.29
CA VAL A 98 7.47 13.63 3.27
C VAL A 98 6.65 14.84 2.84
N ALA A 99 6.06 15.54 3.80
CA ALA A 99 5.19 16.68 3.58
C ALA A 99 5.92 17.79 2.83
N SER A 100 7.20 18.03 3.12
CA SER A 100 7.94 19.14 2.50
C SER A 100 8.33 18.91 1.05
N MET A 101 8.13 17.70 0.52
CA MET A 101 8.23 17.45 -0.92
C MET A 101 7.14 18.22 -1.69
N LYS A 102 6.06 18.68 -1.04
CA LYS A 102 4.99 19.50 -1.67
C LYS A 102 5.53 20.81 -2.26
N LEU A 103 6.68 21.30 -1.79
CA LEU A 103 7.36 22.48 -2.37
C LEU A 103 7.99 22.23 -3.75
N TYR A 104 8.17 20.98 -4.15
CA TYR A 104 8.89 20.59 -5.37
C TYR A 104 7.96 20.01 -6.44
N ILE A 105 6.65 20.15 -6.28
CA ILE A 105 5.64 19.63 -7.21
C ILE A 105 5.86 20.09 -8.67
N PRO A 106 6.12 21.39 -8.96
CA PRO A 106 6.42 21.83 -10.32
C PRO A 106 7.64 21.12 -10.93
N GLU A 107 8.67 20.84 -10.14
CA GLU A 107 9.86 20.07 -10.56
C GLU A 107 9.52 18.61 -10.87
N ILE A 108 8.83 17.96 -9.93
CA ILE A 108 8.49 16.53 -9.97
C ILE A 108 7.69 16.19 -11.22
N LEU A 109 6.68 17.01 -11.54
CA LEU A 109 5.80 16.80 -12.70
C LEU A 109 6.34 17.44 -13.99
N ASN A 110 7.48 18.11 -13.91
CA ASN A 110 8.25 18.63 -15.04
C ASN A 110 7.42 19.38 -16.09
N SER A 111 6.44 20.19 -15.66
CA SER A 111 5.54 20.98 -16.52
C SER A 111 4.73 20.23 -17.58
N SER A 112 4.79 18.89 -17.63
CA SER A 112 4.04 18.08 -18.59
C SER A 112 2.54 18.07 -18.26
N VAL A 113 2.22 18.13 -16.97
CA VAL A 113 0.86 18.20 -16.42
C VAL A 113 0.49 19.65 -16.12
N SER A 114 -0.71 20.07 -16.51
CA SER A 114 -1.11 21.48 -16.45
C SER A 114 -1.75 21.94 -15.14
N LYS A 115 -2.53 21.06 -14.52
CA LYS A 115 -3.35 21.26 -13.32
C LYS A 115 -3.26 19.97 -12.50
N ILE A 116 -3.25 20.05 -11.18
CA ILE A 116 -3.32 18.86 -10.31
C ILE A 116 -4.13 19.13 -9.04
N LEU A 117 -4.72 18.06 -8.49
CA LEU A 117 -5.20 17.99 -7.12
C LEU A 117 -4.16 17.24 -6.29
N LEU A 118 -3.43 17.94 -5.43
CA LEU A 118 -2.53 17.35 -4.44
C LEU A 118 -3.31 17.08 -3.17
N LEU A 119 -3.54 15.80 -2.85
CA LEU A 119 -4.42 15.36 -1.77
C LEU A 119 -3.67 14.41 -0.82
N ASP A 120 -3.82 14.60 0.49
CA ASP A 120 -3.30 13.67 1.47
C ASP A 120 -4.06 12.33 1.41
N SER A 121 -3.38 11.25 1.84
CA SER A 121 -3.88 9.86 1.72
C SER A 121 -5.10 9.53 2.58
N ASP A 122 -5.44 10.41 3.51
CA ASP A 122 -6.49 10.33 4.52
C ASP A 122 -7.64 11.31 4.25
N VAL A 123 -7.73 11.79 3.01
CA VAL A 123 -8.89 12.48 2.47
C VAL A 123 -9.97 11.46 2.08
N VAL A 124 -11.24 11.81 2.31
CA VAL A 124 -12.41 11.04 1.92
C VAL A 124 -13.33 11.91 1.08
N PHE A 125 -13.69 11.42 -0.11
CA PHE A 125 -14.64 12.10 -1.01
C PHE A 125 -16.07 11.89 -0.55
N MET A 126 -16.87 12.95 -0.58
CA MET A 126 -18.33 12.91 -0.38
C MET A 126 -19.10 13.35 -1.63
N VAL A 127 -18.38 13.81 -2.65
CA VAL A 127 -18.89 14.33 -3.92
C VAL A 127 -18.00 13.90 -5.08
N ASP A 128 -18.46 14.11 -6.30
CA ASP A 128 -17.70 13.82 -7.51
C ASP A 128 -16.40 14.63 -7.54
N ALA A 129 -15.27 13.98 -7.84
CA ALA A 129 -13.97 14.64 -7.95
C ALA A 129 -13.91 15.71 -9.06
N GLU A 130 -14.75 15.58 -10.10
CA GLU A 130 -14.84 16.56 -11.17
C GLU A 130 -15.35 17.92 -10.67
N GLU A 131 -16.21 17.94 -9.63
CA GLU A 131 -16.68 19.19 -9.02
C GLU A 131 -15.51 20.03 -8.48
N MET A 132 -14.54 19.37 -7.82
CA MET A 132 -13.34 20.06 -7.34
C MET A 132 -12.44 20.49 -8.52
N TRP A 133 -12.32 19.63 -9.53
CA TRP A 133 -11.51 19.92 -10.72
C TRP A 133 -11.97 21.18 -11.45
N ARG A 134 -13.29 21.39 -11.56
CA ARG A 134 -13.88 22.58 -12.19
C ARG A 134 -13.59 23.89 -11.45
N LEU A 135 -13.20 23.86 -10.16
CA LEU A 135 -12.80 25.07 -9.43
C LEU A 135 -11.58 25.76 -10.04
N PHE A 136 -10.78 25.06 -10.85
CA PHE A 136 -9.70 25.70 -11.62
C PHE A 136 -10.19 26.77 -12.60
N ASP A 137 -11.43 26.68 -13.06
CA ASP A 137 -12.01 27.63 -14.01
C ASP A 137 -12.33 28.97 -13.34
N GLU A 138 -12.39 28.99 -12.00
CA GLU A 138 -12.56 30.20 -11.21
C GLU A 138 -11.22 30.86 -10.79
N PHE A 139 -10.07 30.31 -11.22
CA PHE A 139 -8.77 30.89 -10.91
C PHE A 139 -8.51 32.08 -11.82
N ASP A 140 -8.21 33.24 -11.24
CA ASP A 140 -7.78 34.40 -12.01
C ASP A 140 -6.37 34.21 -12.62
N LYS A 141 -5.89 35.21 -13.38
CA LYS A 141 -4.60 35.12 -14.09
C LYS A 141 -3.36 34.99 -13.19
N TYR A 142 -3.43 35.39 -11.92
CA TYR A 142 -2.32 35.33 -10.96
C TYR A 142 -2.41 34.11 -10.04
N GLN A 143 -3.62 33.59 -9.83
CA GLN A 143 -3.84 32.43 -8.97
C GLN A 143 -3.30 31.15 -9.60
N PHE A 144 -2.39 30.50 -8.89
CA PHE A 144 -1.84 29.19 -9.24
C PHE A 144 -1.88 28.17 -8.09
N LEU A 145 -2.28 28.60 -6.90
CA LEU A 145 -2.55 27.76 -5.73
C LEU A 145 -4.01 27.86 -5.34
N GLY A 146 -4.62 26.75 -4.95
CA GLY A 146 -5.91 26.72 -4.25
C GLY A 146 -5.79 25.94 -2.95
N MET A 147 -6.26 26.50 -1.85
CA MET A 147 -6.20 25.88 -0.51
C MET A 147 -7.39 26.29 0.33
N VAL A 148 -7.66 25.52 1.39
CA VAL A 148 -8.71 25.81 2.37
C VAL A 148 -8.09 26.35 3.65
N ARG A 149 -8.77 27.31 4.30
CA ARG A 149 -8.34 27.84 5.60
C ARG A 149 -8.18 26.74 6.64
N GLU A 150 -7.17 26.90 7.50
CA GLU A 150 -6.96 26.08 8.69
C GLU A 150 -8.10 26.36 9.69
N GLN A 151 -8.78 25.30 10.12
CA GLN A 151 -9.93 25.36 11.02
C GLN A 151 -9.50 25.26 12.48
N ALA A 152 -8.24 24.90 12.76
CA ALA A 152 -7.60 25.09 14.05
C ALA A 152 -7.10 26.53 14.24
N PRO A 153 -7.08 27.06 15.48
CA PRO A 153 -6.48 28.36 15.74
C PRO A 153 -4.95 28.29 15.51
N VAL A 154 -4.47 29.10 14.56
CA VAL A 154 -3.05 29.27 14.27
C VAL A 154 -2.76 30.76 14.10
N SER A 155 -1.62 31.21 14.60
CA SER A 155 -1.20 32.60 14.43
C SER A 155 0.22 32.71 13.90
N PHE A 156 0.44 33.73 13.07
CA PHE A 156 1.71 34.02 12.45
C PHE A 156 2.10 35.46 12.78
N ASP A 157 3.13 35.61 13.63
CA ASP A 157 3.64 36.92 14.01
C ASP A 157 4.66 37.43 12.99
N LEU A 158 4.24 38.39 12.17
CA LEU A 158 5.05 39.03 11.15
C LEU A 158 5.63 40.38 11.60
N ARG A 159 5.38 40.82 12.85
CA ARG A 159 5.77 42.17 13.31
C ARG A 159 7.26 42.41 13.22
N ALA A 160 8.06 41.38 13.51
CA ALA A 160 9.52 41.45 13.41
C ALA A 160 10.07 41.59 11.97
N ILE A 161 9.23 41.45 10.93
CA ILE A 161 9.58 41.70 9.52
C ILE A 161 8.71 42.79 8.87
N GLY A 162 8.05 43.62 9.69
CA GLY A 162 7.25 44.76 9.23
C GLY A 162 5.82 44.42 8.78
N GLY A 163 5.32 43.22 9.10
CA GLY A 163 3.94 42.82 8.83
C GLY A 163 3.04 42.88 10.07
N ASN A 164 1.79 42.45 9.92
CA ASN A 164 0.82 42.36 11.00
C ASN A 164 0.76 40.94 11.60
N LEU A 165 0.15 40.82 12.78
CA LEU A 165 -0.23 39.52 13.31
C LEU A 165 -1.35 38.94 12.45
N GLN A 166 -1.10 37.78 11.83
CA GLN A 166 -2.12 37.03 11.11
C GLN A 166 -2.71 35.96 12.04
N THR A 167 -4.03 35.87 12.11
CA THR A 167 -4.77 35.00 13.07
C THR A 167 -5.34 33.73 12.45
N TYR A 168 -5.02 33.46 11.19
CA TYR A 168 -5.38 32.24 10.49
C TYR A 168 -4.31 31.87 9.46
N GLY A 169 -4.40 30.65 8.95
CA GLY A 169 -3.61 30.16 7.83
C GLY A 169 -4.44 29.22 6.96
N PHE A 170 -3.75 28.41 6.17
CA PHE A 170 -4.29 27.43 5.24
C PHE A 170 -3.72 26.05 5.52
N ASN A 171 -4.53 25.03 5.30
CA ASN A 171 -4.18 23.64 5.50
C ASN A 171 -3.64 23.02 4.20
N ALA A 172 -2.52 22.31 4.26
CA ALA A 172 -1.81 21.77 3.11
C ALA A 172 -2.21 20.34 2.73
N GLY A 173 -3.21 19.75 3.40
CA GLY A 173 -3.67 18.40 3.06
C GLY A 173 -4.48 18.33 1.77
N ILE A 174 -5.02 19.46 1.32
CA ILE A 174 -5.75 19.59 0.06
C ILE A 174 -5.25 20.85 -0.64
N MET A 175 -4.57 20.66 -1.77
CA MET A 175 -3.98 21.75 -2.56
C MET A 175 -4.30 21.57 -4.04
N MET A 176 -4.68 22.66 -4.69
CA MET A 176 -4.81 22.73 -6.15
C MET A 176 -3.60 23.46 -6.71
N TRP A 177 -2.93 22.91 -7.71
CA TRP A 177 -1.83 23.58 -8.40
C TRP A 177 -2.13 23.75 -9.88
N HIS A 178 -2.02 24.99 -10.37
CA HIS A 178 -2.06 25.30 -11.81
C HIS A 178 -0.64 25.45 -12.35
N LEU A 179 0.01 24.33 -12.65
CA LEU A 179 1.44 24.24 -12.97
C LEU A 179 1.85 25.02 -14.23
N LYS A 180 0.95 25.23 -15.20
CA LYS A 180 1.26 26.10 -16.37
C LYS A 180 1.53 27.57 -16.01
N LYS A 181 1.09 28.04 -14.83
CA LYS A 181 1.28 29.44 -14.39
C LYS A 181 2.56 29.64 -13.58
N ILE A 182 3.25 28.57 -13.18
CA ILE A 182 4.40 28.64 -12.28
C ILE A 182 5.45 27.57 -12.61
N SER A 183 6.69 28.00 -12.89
CA SER A 183 7.83 27.08 -13.00
C SER A 183 8.48 26.83 -11.63
N GLN A 184 9.21 25.72 -11.49
CA GLN A 184 9.95 25.45 -10.26
C GLN A 184 10.95 26.56 -9.93
N ASP A 185 11.66 27.12 -10.92
CA ASP A 185 12.64 28.19 -10.67
C ASP A 185 12.00 29.45 -10.12
N THR A 186 10.85 29.85 -10.67
CA THR A 186 10.10 31.01 -10.18
C THR A 186 9.54 30.72 -8.80
N TRP A 187 8.99 29.52 -8.57
CA TRP A 187 8.51 29.11 -7.27
C TRP A 187 9.63 29.11 -6.22
N ASN A 188 10.81 28.55 -6.55
CA ASN A 188 12.02 28.59 -5.74
C ASN A 188 12.42 30.00 -5.35
N LYS A 189 12.39 30.96 -6.28
CA LYS A 189 12.69 32.36 -5.97
C LYS A 189 11.70 32.95 -4.96
N ILE A 190 10.41 32.60 -5.06
CA ILE A 190 9.37 33.08 -4.16
C ILE A 190 9.58 32.52 -2.75
N TRP A 191 9.56 31.19 -2.59
CA TRP A 191 9.58 30.61 -1.24
C TRP A 191 10.96 30.72 -0.56
N ASN A 192 12.08 30.72 -1.30
CA ASN A 192 13.41 30.94 -0.70
C ASN A 192 13.53 32.35 -0.12
N ARG A 193 13.03 33.38 -0.84
CA ARG A 193 13.05 34.76 -0.34
C ARG A 193 12.25 34.89 0.96
N THR A 194 11.08 34.26 1.03
CA THR A 194 10.27 34.22 2.25
C THR A 194 11.00 33.45 3.36
N HIS A 195 11.63 32.30 3.06
CA HIS A 195 12.44 31.54 4.01
C HIS A 195 13.58 32.37 4.59
N GLU A 196 14.37 33.07 3.77
CA GLU A 196 15.50 33.91 4.20
C GLU A 196 15.09 35.06 5.11
N ARG A 197 13.91 35.66 4.87
CA ARG A 197 13.38 36.71 5.74
C ARG A 197 12.90 36.12 7.06
N ARG A 198 12.20 35.00 7.01
CA ARG A 198 11.61 34.36 8.20
C ARG A 198 12.67 33.73 9.10
N SER A 199 13.73 33.16 8.53
CA SER A 199 14.82 32.50 9.26
C SER A 199 15.56 33.44 10.22
N LYS A 200 15.49 34.76 9.98
CA LYS A 200 15.99 35.80 10.91
C LYS A 200 15.19 35.88 12.22
N ILE A 201 13.93 35.46 12.21
CA ILE A 201 13.05 35.45 13.40
C ILE A 201 12.99 34.05 14.02
N SER A 202 12.74 33.03 13.20
CA SER A 202 12.71 31.63 13.62
C SER A 202 13.20 30.74 12.49
N SER A 203 14.13 29.86 12.81
CA SER A 203 14.62 28.83 11.89
C SER A 203 13.78 27.55 11.90
N SER A 204 12.75 27.45 12.75
CA SER A 204 11.87 26.29 12.88
C SER A 204 10.47 26.56 12.33
N TYR A 205 9.91 25.57 11.63
CA TYR A 205 8.57 25.56 11.07
C TYR A 205 7.69 24.56 11.83
N ALA A 206 6.61 25.00 12.48
CA ALA A 206 5.81 24.14 13.36
C ALA A 206 5.13 22.98 12.60
N ALA A 207 4.51 23.29 11.46
CA ALA A 207 3.87 22.34 10.54
C ALA A 207 4.64 22.29 9.21
N ALA A 208 5.96 22.10 9.26
CA ALA A 208 6.84 21.93 8.10
C ALA A 208 6.55 22.93 6.95
N GLU A 209 6.32 22.43 5.73
CA GLU A 209 6.07 23.26 4.55
C GLU A 209 4.75 24.02 4.60
N GLN A 210 3.71 23.51 5.27
CA GLN A 210 2.46 24.25 5.45
C GLN A 210 2.73 25.60 6.12
N THR A 211 3.62 25.63 7.12
CA THR A 211 3.99 26.88 7.79
C THR A 211 4.69 27.84 6.81
N LEU A 212 5.60 27.34 5.99
CA LEU A 212 6.31 28.17 5.00
C LEU A 212 5.39 28.67 3.88
N ILE A 213 4.53 27.81 3.33
CA ILE A 213 3.55 28.14 2.30
C ILE A 213 2.59 29.22 2.82
N ASN A 214 2.17 29.14 4.08
CA ASN A 214 1.38 30.18 4.72
C ASN A 214 2.09 31.54 4.72
N PHE A 215 3.37 31.59 5.10
CA PHE A 215 4.15 32.83 5.01
C PHE A 215 4.24 33.34 3.56
N VAL A 216 4.43 32.45 2.59
CA VAL A 216 4.49 32.82 1.18
C VAL A 216 3.17 33.43 0.70
N ILE A 217 2.03 32.84 1.08
CA ILE A 217 0.70 33.36 0.78
C ILE A 217 0.47 34.72 1.44
N MET A 218 0.87 34.88 2.71
CA MET A 218 0.73 36.16 3.43
C MET A 218 1.54 37.29 2.77
N GLU A 219 2.72 36.96 2.24
CA GLU A 219 3.55 37.93 1.49
C GLU A 219 3.06 38.13 0.04
N ASN A 220 2.29 37.20 -0.52
CA ASN A 220 1.87 37.19 -1.93
C ASN A 220 0.40 36.74 -2.07
N PRO A 221 -0.60 37.45 -1.50
CA PRO A 221 -1.97 36.93 -1.37
C PRO A 221 -2.67 36.66 -2.71
N THR A 222 -2.26 37.34 -3.79
CA THR A 222 -2.84 37.19 -5.13
C THR A 222 -2.55 35.84 -5.80
N ILE A 223 -1.62 35.04 -5.27
CA ILE A 223 -1.30 33.71 -5.84
C ILE A 223 -2.33 32.64 -5.47
N LEU A 224 -3.16 32.91 -4.45
CA LEU A 224 -4.05 31.94 -3.83
C LEU A 224 -5.52 32.19 -4.24
N LYS A 225 -6.18 31.12 -4.67
CA LYS A 225 -7.64 30.97 -4.63
C LYS A 225 -8.01 30.32 -3.29
N GLU A 226 -8.64 31.08 -2.41
CA GLU A 226 -9.21 30.50 -1.20
C GLU A 226 -10.45 29.67 -1.55
N LEU A 227 -10.47 28.41 -1.11
CA LEU A 227 -11.57 27.48 -1.33
C LEU A 227 -12.52 27.45 -0.12
N HIS A 228 -13.81 27.18 -0.37
CA HIS A 228 -14.80 27.03 0.69
C HIS A 228 -14.42 25.91 1.68
N CYS A 229 -14.75 26.09 2.96
CA CYS A 229 -14.26 25.21 4.03
C CYS A 229 -14.72 23.75 3.90
N THR A 230 -15.84 23.48 3.24
CA THR A 230 -16.36 22.12 2.99
C THR A 230 -15.50 21.31 2.04
N TRP A 231 -14.59 21.95 1.28
CA TRP A 231 -13.58 21.27 0.46
C TRP A 231 -12.39 20.73 1.28
N ASN A 232 -12.34 20.97 2.59
CA ASN A 232 -11.38 20.38 3.50
C ASN A 232 -11.91 20.46 4.93
N LEU A 233 -12.89 19.62 5.27
CA LEU A 233 -13.40 19.52 6.64
C LEU A 233 -12.40 18.78 7.53
N GLN A 234 -11.74 19.51 8.41
CA GLN A 234 -10.59 19.07 9.21
C GLN A 234 -11.02 18.47 10.55
N MET A 235 -10.21 17.56 11.09
CA MET A 235 -10.48 16.77 12.30
C MET A 235 -9.38 16.88 13.36
N TYR A 236 -8.36 17.70 13.12
CA TYR A 236 -7.30 17.98 14.08
C TYR A 236 -7.88 18.47 15.41
N GLU A 237 -7.33 18.00 16.53
CA GLU A 237 -7.94 18.17 17.86
C GLU A 237 -8.25 19.63 18.25
N PRO A 238 -7.44 20.64 17.89
CA PRO A 238 -7.74 22.05 18.15
C PRO A 238 -8.76 22.70 17.19
N VAL A 239 -9.27 21.99 16.17
CA VAL A 239 -10.29 22.49 15.25
C VAL A 239 -11.51 22.98 16.03
N ARG A 240 -12.00 24.17 15.65
CA ARG A 240 -13.25 24.72 16.18
C ARG A 240 -14.34 24.49 15.15
N SER A 241 -15.38 23.73 15.51
CA SER A 241 -16.50 23.40 14.61
C SER A 241 -17.14 24.66 14.00
N ASP A 242 -17.19 25.78 14.71
CA ASP A 242 -17.73 27.04 14.17
C ASP A 242 -16.87 27.72 13.10
N ASN A 243 -15.62 27.29 12.88
CA ASN A 243 -14.76 27.82 11.82
C ASN A 243 -15.14 27.28 10.42
N CYS A 244 -15.99 26.26 10.34
CA CYS A 244 -16.59 25.81 9.09
C CYS A 244 -18.06 25.46 9.29
N TRP A 245 -18.96 26.32 8.81
CA TRP A 245 -20.39 26.01 8.84
C TRP A 245 -20.74 25.05 7.72
N SER A 246 -21.38 23.95 8.09
CA SER A 246 -21.83 22.91 7.17
C SER A 246 -23.10 22.26 7.67
N THR A 247 -23.72 21.43 6.84
CA THR A 247 -24.89 20.63 7.24
C THR A 247 -24.60 19.67 8.40
N TRP A 248 -23.33 19.51 8.80
CA TRP A 248 -22.97 18.67 9.94
C TRP A 248 -23.15 19.35 11.29
N ASN A 249 -22.99 20.67 11.37
CA ASN A 249 -23.04 21.44 12.63
C ASN A 249 -24.13 22.53 12.63
N ARG A 250 -24.81 22.74 11.49
CA ARG A 250 -25.92 23.68 11.33
C ARG A 250 -27.05 23.01 10.55
N SER A 251 -28.27 23.49 10.77
CA SER A 251 -29.41 23.10 9.94
C SER A 251 -29.19 23.54 8.49
N PRO A 252 -29.67 22.78 7.49
CA PRO A 252 -29.61 23.20 6.09
C PRO A 252 -30.27 24.57 5.87
N GLY A 253 -29.67 25.40 5.02
CA GLY A 253 -30.13 26.75 4.71
C GLY A 253 -29.16 27.47 3.77
N ASP A 254 -29.45 28.72 3.43
CA ASP A 254 -28.64 29.51 2.50
C ASP A 254 -27.18 29.65 2.98
N GLY A 255 -26.23 29.28 2.11
CA GLY A 255 -24.80 29.31 2.42
C GLY A 255 -24.29 28.18 3.31
N ILE A 256 -25.15 27.22 3.71
CA ILE A 256 -24.74 26.05 4.50
C ILE A 256 -24.62 24.84 3.58
N GLU A 257 -23.40 24.53 3.16
CA GLU A 257 -23.12 23.40 2.29
C GLU A 257 -22.89 22.10 3.06
N SER A 258 -23.14 20.96 2.41
CA SER A 258 -22.65 19.67 2.92
C SER A 258 -21.13 19.56 2.77
N PRO A 259 -20.44 18.88 3.69
CA PRO A 259 -19.01 18.58 3.54
C PRO A 259 -18.75 17.81 2.24
N LYS A 260 -17.76 18.29 1.47
CA LYS A 260 -17.41 17.75 0.14
C LYS A 260 -16.18 16.85 0.22
N LEU A 261 -15.17 17.26 0.98
CA LEU A 261 -14.01 16.44 1.32
C LEU A 261 -13.77 16.45 2.83
N LEU A 262 -13.64 15.26 3.40
CA LEU A 262 -13.28 15.06 4.80
C LEU A 262 -11.78 14.81 4.90
N HIS A 263 -11.11 15.40 5.87
CA HIS A 263 -9.66 15.26 6.05
C HIS A 263 -9.34 14.82 7.48
N ALA A 264 -8.84 13.58 7.62
CA ALA A 264 -8.52 13.00 8.91
C ALA A 264 -7.10 13.38 9.39
N ASP A 265 -6.84 14.68 9.48
CA ASP A 265 -5.57 15.30 9.88
C ASP A 265 -5.26 15.24 11.39
N ALA A 266 -6.14 14.63 12.17
CA ALA A 266 -5.90 14.31 13.57
C ALA A 266 -4.64 13.45 13.76
N VAL A 267 -3.90 13.70 14.85
CA VAL A 267 -2.71 12.91 15.19
C VAL A 267 -3.10 11.43 15.35
N ASN A 268 -4.18 11.17 16.08
CA ASN A 268 -4.81 9.86 16.13
C ASN A 268 -5.92 9.76 15.07
N LYS A 269 -5.57 9.14 13.94
CA LYS A 269 -6.48 8.85 12.82
C LYS A 269 -7.54 7.79 13.12
N ALA A 270 -7.60 7.29 14.35
CA ALA A 270 -8.60 6.33 14.82
C ALA A 270 -8.65 5.07 13.94
N GLU A 271 -7.51 4.61 13.42
CA GLU A 271 -7.44 3.60 12.34
C GLU A 271 -8.13 2.27 12.70
N ASN A 272 -8.18 1.92 13.99
CA ASN A 272 -8.80 0.69 14.51
C ASN A 272 -10.24 0.89 15.02
N GLU A 273 -10.78 2.11 14.94
CA GLU A 273 -12.15 2.39 15.39
C GLU A 273 -13.15 2.05 14.29
N PHE A 274 -14.32 1.54 14.69
CA PHE A 274 -15.37 1.16 13.77
C PHE A 274 -16.75 1.54 14.33
N GLN A 275 -17.58 2.17 13.51
CA GLN A 275 -18.94 2.55 13.87
C GLN A 275 -19.86 2.35 12.66
N ALA A 276 -20.86 1.47 12.75
CA ALA A 276 -21.72 1.15 11.60
C ALA A 276 -22.80 2.21 11.33
N LEU A 277 -23.15 3.04 12.30
CA LEU A 277 -24.25 4.00 12.19
C LEU A 277 -23.75 5.42 12.37
N GLU A 278 -24.15 6.31 11.47
CA GLU A 278 -23.85 7.73 11.59
C GLU A 278 -24.68 8.38 12.70
N PRO A 279 -24.09 9.30 13.49
CA PRO A 279 -24.86 10.11 14.44
C PRO A 279 -25.85 11.02 13.71
N SER A 280 -27.12 11.06 14.16
CA SER A 280 -28.17 11.91 13.56
C SER A 280 -28.17 13.36 14.09
N ALA A 281 -27.61 13.60 15.28
CA ALA A 281 -27.56 14.92 15.88
C ALA A 281 -26.53 15.84 15.21
N LEU A 282 -26.77 17.15 15.19
CA LEU A 282 -25.77 18.13 14.75
C LEU A 282 -24.51 18.04 15.63
N ALA A 283 -23.35 18.11 15.00
CA ALA A 283 -22.05 18.07 15.65
C ALA A 283 -21.80 19.38 16.41
N LYS A 284 -21.51 19.27 17.71
CA LYS A 284 -21.26 20.45 18.57
C LYS A 284 -19.79 20.79 18.72
N ASN A 285 -18.91 19.83 18.45
CA ASN A 285 -17.46 19.95 18.58
C ASN A 285 -16.76 19.00 17.59
N VAL A 286 -15.42 19.11 17.50
CA VAL A 286 -14.61 18.26 16.62
C VAL A 286 -14.72 16.75 16.95
N GLY A 287 -14.99 16.39 18.20
CA GLY A 287 -15.22 15.00 18.60
C GLY A 287 -16.47 14.39 17.95
N ASP A 288 -17.54 15.17 17.82
CA ASP A 288 -18.76 14.73 17.12
C ASP A 288 -18.52 14.61 15.61
N ILE A 289 -17.76 15.55 15.02
CA ILE A 289 -17.31 15.48 13.61
C ILE A 289 -16.50 14.20 13.39
N LYS A 290 -15.55 13.89 14.28
CA LYS A 290 -14.73 12.69 14.22
C LYS A 290 -15.54 11.41 14.32
N LYS A 291 -16.56 11.34 15.20
CA LYS A 291 -17.47 10.19 15.28
C LYS A 291 -18.24 9.98 13.98
N ARG A 292 -18.74 11.05 13.35
CA ARG A 292 -19.42 10.96 12.05
C ARG A 292 -18.46 10.50 10.95
N TYR A 293 -17.23 11.02 10.92
CA TYR A 293 -16.19 10.52 10.02
C TYR A 293 -15.89 9.04 10.21
N ILE A 294 -15.73 8.56 11.45
CA ILE A 294 -15.49 7.14 11.73
C ILE A 294 -16.64 6.31 11.17
N ALA A 295 -17.89 6.77 11.34
CA ALA A 295 -19.05 6.07 10.82
C ALA A 295 -19.09 6.00 9.28
N ILE A 296 -18.78 7.10 8.59
CA ILE A 296 -18.65 7.16 7.12
C ILE A 296 -17.52 6.25 6.64
N ARG A 297 -16.33 6.36 7.23
CA ARG A 297 -15.17 5.52 6.92
C ARG A 297 -15.50 4.04 7.10
N SER A 298 -16.23 3.69 8.16
CA SER A 298 -16.70 2.33 8.41
C SER A 298 -17.59 1.79 7.30
N GLN A 299 -18.42 2.62 6.65
CA GLN A 299 -19.18 2.19 5.46
C GLN A 299 -18.25 1.77 4.33
N TYR A 300 -17.17 2.52 4.07
CA TYR A 300 -16.18 2.12 3.06
C TYR A 300 -15.39 0.86 3.46
N HIS A 301 -15.24 0.57 4.76
CA HIS A 301 -14.69 -0.73 5.20
C HIS A 301 -15.66 -1.89 4.95
N LEU A 302 -16.98 -1.66 5.07
CA LEU A 302 -18.01 -2.66 4.75
C LEU A 302 -18.16 -2.91 3.25
N MET A 303 -17.89 -1.89 2.43
CA MET A 303 -18.03 -1.95 0.98
C MET A 303 -17.08 -2.97 0.35
N ASN A 304 -17.64 -3.90 -0.42
CA ASN A 304 -16.88 -4.88 -1.20
C ASN A 304 -16.18 -4.17 -2.37
N GLY A 305 -14.86 -4.07 -2.32
CA GLY A 305 -14.14 -3.32 -3.33
C GLY A 305 -14.03 -3.99 -4.71
N TYR A 306 -14.54 -5.21 -4.91
CA TYR A 306 -14.70 -5.79 -6.25
C TYR A 306 -15.81 -5.10 -7.06
N MET A 307 -16.70 -4.32 -6.43
CA MET A 307 -17.77 -3.61 -7.14
C MET A 307 -17.25 -2.60 -8.18
N PHE A 308 -16.04 -2.07 -7.98
CA PHE A 308 -15.41 -1.11 -8.89
C PHE A 308 -14.76 -1.75 -10.14
N ARG A 309 -14.85 -3.07 -10.28
CA ARG A 309 -14.30 -3.81 -11.42
C ARG A 309 -15.42 -4.05 -12.45
N HIS A 310 -15.54 -3.14 -13.40
CA HIS A 310 -16.55 -3.19 -14.46
C HIS A 310 -16.11 -4.03 -15.65
N SER A 311 -17.07 -4.72 -16.29
CA SER A 311 -16.85 -5.50 -17.50
C SER A 311 -17.16 -4.68 -18.75
N PRO A 312 -16.35 -4.75 -19.83
CA PRO A 312 -15.12 -5.54 -19.95
C PRO A 312 -13.99 -4.92 -19.14
N ILE A 313 -13.19 -5.77 -18.48
CA ILE A 313 -12.03 -5.30 -17.71
C ILE A 313 -10.89 -5.02 -18.68
N GLU A 314 -10.32 -3.82 -18.62
CA GLU A 314 -9.23 -3.43 -19.51
C GLU A 314 -7.98 -4.34 -19.35
N PRO A 315 -7.29 -4.65 -20.46
CA PRO A 315 -6.02 -5.36 -20.42
C PRO A 315 -4.87 -4.43 -19.97
N PRO A 316 -3.75 -4.99 -19.48
CA PRO A 316 -3.47 -6.42 -19.32
C PRO A 316 -4.10 -7.02 -18.05
N ALA A 317 -4.19 -8.34 -17.99
CA ALA A 317 -4.50 -9.04 -16.74
C ALA A 317 -3.39 -8.81 -15.70
N PHE A 318 -3.74 -8.92 -14.43
CA PHE A 318 -2.78 -8.80 -13.34
C PHE A 318 -1.92 -10.06 -13.23
N ASP A 319 -0.75 -10.05 -13.87
CA ASP A 319 0.24 -11.11 -13.85
C ASP A 319 1.26 -10.87 -12.71
N ILE A 320 1.20 -11.67 -11.65
CA ILE A 320 2.15 -11.55 -10.53
C ILE A 320 3.57 -11.99 -10.92
N GLY A 321 3.70 -12.87 -11.91
CA GLY A 321 4.98 -13.29 -12.46
C GLY A 321 5.74 -12.13 -13.11
N ARG A 322 5.03 -11.12 -13.65
CA ARG A 322 5.63 -9.89 -14.15
C ARG A 322 6.28 -9.07 -13.04
N ILE A 323 5.64 -8.98 -11.88
CA ILE A 323 6.21 -8.32 -10.69
C ILE A 323 7.46 -9.07 -10.25
N MET A 324 7.38 -10.40 -10.17
CA MET A 324 8.51 -11.23 -9.76
C MET A 324 9.73 -11.07 -10.68
N LYS A 325 9.53 -11.11 -12.00
CA LYS A 325 10.59 -10.92 -13.00
C LYS A 325 11.27 -9.56 -12.90
N ARG A 326 10.55 -8.50 -12.54
CA ARG A 326 11.16 -7.19 -12.32
C ARG A 326 12.06 -7.18 -11.09
N SER A 327 11.64 -7.83 -10.00
CA SER A 327 12.42 -7.92 -8.76
C SER A 327 13.61 -8.89 -8.87
N TYR A 328 13.51 -9.91 -9.74
CA TYR A 328 14.52 -10.94 -9.92
C TYR A 328 14.65 -11.33 -11.41
N PRO A 329 15.38 -10.55 -12.23
CA PRO A 329 15.40 -10.71 -13.68
C PRO A 329 16.09 -11.99 -14.18
N ASP A 330 17.03 -12.54 -13.42
CA ASP A 330 17.92 -13.61 -13.90
C ASP A 330 17.33 -15.03 -13.89
N ARG A 331 16.03 -15.22 -13.57
CA ARG A 331 15.51 -16.58 -13.28
C ARG A 331 14.19 -16.94 -13.94
N GLN A 332 14.03 -18.24 -14.16
CA GLN A 332 12.90 -18.84 -14.86
C GLN A 332 11.82 -19.30 -13.88
N LEU A 333 10.61 -18.78 -14.10
CA LEU A 333 9.39 -19.31 -13.52
C LEU A 333 9.18 -20.77 -13.93
N LEU A 334 8.29 -21.46 -13.23
CA LEU A 334 7.94 -22.84 -13.56
C LEU A 334 7.53 -22.96 -15.03
N ASN A 335 8.14 -23.90 -15.74
CA ASN A 335 7.88 -24.14 -17.16
C ASN A 335 7.51 -25.61 -17.41
N SER A 336 6.67 -25.85 -18.41
CA SER A 336 6.11 -27.17 -18.69
C SER A 336 7.17 -28.16 -19.16
N GLU A 337 8.18 -27.71 -19.90
CA GLU A 337 9.28 -28.54 -20.41
C GLU A 337 10.04 -29.27 -19.28
N LYS A 338 10.29 -28.59 -18.15
CA LYS A 338 10.95 -29.21 -16.99
C LYS A 338 10.06 -30.23 -16.30
N LEU A 339 8.76 -29.97 -16.20
CA LEU A 339 7.82 -30.95 -15.67
C LEU A 339 7.74 -32.19 -16.57
N CYS A 340 7.84 -32.03 -17.89
CA CYS A 340 7.88 -33.14 -18.87
C CYS A 340 9.07 -34.08 -18.67
N LYS A 341 10.19 -33.54 -18.19
CA LYS A 341 11.39 -34.33 -17.91
C LYS A 341 11.29 -35.12 -16.60
N SER A 342 10.26 -34.88 -15.79
CA SER A 342 10.10 -35.56 -14.51
C SER A 342 9.60 -36.99 -14.68
N HIS A 343 10.15 -37.91 -13.86
CA HIS A 343 9.69 -39.29 -13.81
C HIS A 343 8.38 -39.45 -13.05
N TRP A 344 7.96 -38.43 -12.29
CA TRP A 344 6.75 -38.47 -11.47
C TRP A 344 5.48 -38.50 -12.30
N SER A 345 4.78 -39.63 -12.23
CA SER A 345 3.67 -39.94 -13.14
C SER A 345 2.53 -38.93 -13.06
N PHE A 346 2.21 -38.43 -11.87
CA PHE A 346 1.13 -37.45 -11.68
C PHE A 346 1.42 -36.14 -12.41
N LEU A 347 2.69 -35.70 -12.47
CA LEU A 347 3.09 -34.46 -13.15
C LEU A 347 2.97 -34.51 -14.67
N LYS A 348 2.94 -35.72 -15.25
CA LYS A 348 2.79 -35.93 -16.70
C LYS A 348 1.50 -35.34 -17.27
N THR A 349 0.48 -35.18 -16.43
CA THR A 349 -0.80 -34.55 -16.81
C THR A 349 -0.62 -33.11 -17.33
N TRP A 350 0.42 -32.40 -16.88
CA TRP A 350 0.71 -31.01 -17.28
C TRP A 350 1.81 -30.89 -18.34
N CYS A 351 2.12 -32.00 -19.01
CA CYS A 351 3.23 -32.11 -19.97
C CYS A 351 2.78 -32.06 -21.45
N GLN A 352 1.48 -32.13 -21.72
CA GLN A 352 0.96 -32.26 -23.08
C GLN A 352 0.61 -30.89 -23.68
N GLY A 353 1.47 -30.35 -24.56
CA GLY A 353 1.23 -29.12 -25.32
C GLY A 353 2.17 -27.97 -24.94
N VAL A 354 2.32 -26.97 -25.83
CA VAL A 354 3.05 -25.72 -25.55
C VAL A 354 2.17 -24.86 -24.61
N HIS A 355 1.93 -25.35 -23.39
CA HIS A 355 1.19 -24.62 -22.39
C HIS A 355 2.11 -23.56 -21.79
N HIS A 356 1.88 -22.31 -22.19
CA HIS A 356 2.39 -21.17 -21.45
C HIS A 356 1.64 -21.08 -20.14
N PHE A 357 2.31 -21.43 -19.04
CA PHE A 357 1.76 -21.32 -17.70
C PHE A 357 1.32 -19.89 -17.38
N VAL A 358 0.14 -19.76 -16.78
CA VAL A 358 -0.48 -18.48 -16.49
C VAL A 358 -0.33 -18.14 -15.01
N TYR A 359 0.21 -16.96 -14.72
CA TYR A 359 0.43 -16.45 -13.36
C TYR A 359 -0.51 -15.29 -13.01
N ASN A 360 -1.67 -15.23 -13.67
CA ASN A 360 -2.65 -14.19 -13.43
C ASN A 360 -3.32 -14.39 -12.08
N ILE A 361 -3.33 -13.35 -11.25
CA ILE A 361 -4.14 -13.31 -10.02
C ILE A 361 -5.40 -12.51 -10.30
N TYR A 362 -6.55 -13.12 -10.02
CA TYR A 362 -7.85 -12.46 -10.17
C TYR A 362 -8.27 -11.72 -8.90
N ASN A 363 -7.80 -12.18 -7.74
CA ASN A 363 -8.09 -11.55 -6.47
C ASN A 363 -7.44 -10.17 -6.38
N ARG A 364 -8.15 -9.22 -5.77
CA ARG A 364 -7.55 -8.01 -5.23
C ARG A 364 -6.53 -8.41 -4.17
N ILE A 365 -5.40 -7.72 -4.14
CA ILE A 365 -4.38 -7.90 -3.11
C ILE A 365 -3.96 -6.55 -2.50
N HIS A 366 -3.54 -6.58 -1.25
CA HIS A 366 -2.86 -5.48 -0.58
C HIS A 366 -1.60 -6.06 0.08
N PRO A 367 -0.48 -6.13 -0.66
CA PRO A 367 0.74 -6.71 -0.13
C PRO A 367 1.36 -5.77 0.91
N LEU A 368 2.10 -6.33 1.88
CA LEU A 368 2.82 -5.56 2.91
C LEU A 368 1.86 -4.59 3.65
N TYR A 369 0.62 -5.06 3.87
CA TYR A 369 -0.44 -4.36 4.59
C TYR A 369 0.04 -3.92 5.97
N VAL A 370 0.82 -4.77 6.65
CA VAL A 370 1.51 -4.44 7.89
C VAL A 370 2.94 -4.98 7.81
N TYR A 371 3.91 -4.13 8.08
CA TYR A 371 5.31 -4.50 8.35
C TYR A 371 5.95 -3.46 9.28
N GLN A 372 6.93 -3.90 10.08
CA GLN A 372 7.62 -3.04 11.04
C GLN A 372 9.10 -2.82 10.70
N ASN A 373 9.75 -3.74 9.97
CA ASN A 373 11.19 -3.66 9.67
C ASN A 373 11.44 -3.34 8.19
N HIS A 374 11.48 -2.05 7.86
CA HIS A 374 11.78 -1.56 6.51
C HIS A 374 13.18 -1.97 6.00
N PRO A 375 14.27 -1.90 6.80
CA PRO A 375 15.60 -2.32 6.34
C PRO A 375 15.68 -3.76 5.82
N ILE A 376 14.91 -4.70 6.38
CA ILE A 376 14.87 -6.09 5.90
C ILE A 376 14.33 -6.17 4.46
N LEU A 377 13.35 -5.33 4.11
CA LEU A 377 12.77 -5.28 2.76
C LEU A 377 13.76 -4.71 1.72
N THR A 378 14.69 -3.86 2.14
CA THR A 378 15.64 -3.20 1.22
C THR A 378 16.95 -3.95 1.07
N ASN A 379 17.37 -4.73 2.07
CA ASN A 379 18.71 -5.33 2.13
C ASN A 379 18.81 -6.74 1.53
N ASN A 380 17.70 -7.34 1.07
CA ASN A 380 17.65 -8.67 0.44
C ASN A 380 18.48 -9.73 1.19
N SER A 381 18.08 -10.03 2.42
CA SER A 381 18.77 -10.95 3.32
C SER A 381 18.91 -12.37 2.75
N ASN A 382 20.03 -13.04 3.04
CA ASN A 382 20.25 -14.47 2.77
C ASN A 382 19.52 -15.38 3.78
N GLN A 383 18.78 -14.82 4.74
CA GLN A 383 17.88 -15.56 5.63
C GLN A 383 16.79 -16.28 4.82
N ILE A 384 15.99 -17.09 5.51
CA ILE A 384 14.86 -17.82 4.92
C ILE A 384 13.56 -17.29 5.53
N SER A 385 12.64 -16.87 4.65
CA SER A 385 11.28 -16.49 5.05
C SER A 385 10.39 -17.74 5.09
N LEU A 386 9.73 -17.98 6.21
CA LEU A 386 8.63 -18.94 6.25
C LEU A 386 7.42 -18.33 5.54
N VAL A 387 6.88 -19.05 4.56
CA VAL A 387 5.69 -18.64 3.81
C VAL A 387 4.46 -19.33 4.39
N VAL A 388 3.50 -18.52 4.82
CA VAL A 388 2.23 -19.02 5.38
C VAL A 388 1.03 -18.35 4.73
N SER A 389 -0.08 -19.08 4.70
CA SER A 389 -1.38 -18.60 4.25
C SER A 389 -2.41 -18.94 5.32
N VAL A 390 -3.21 -17.96 5.73
CA VAL A 390 -4.26 -18.15 6.74
C VAL A 390 -5.57 -17.50 6.32
N ASP A 391 -6.69 -18.09 6.70
CA ASP A 391 -8.00 -17.44 6.62
C ASP A 391 -8.24 -16.69 7.93
N PHE A 392 -8.62 -15.41 7.81
CA PHE A 392 -8.76 -14.50 8.95
C PHE A 392 -9.72 -15.02 10.04
N ASN A 393 -10.80 -15.70 9.66
CA ASN A 393 -11.81 -16.21 10.59
C ASN A 393 -11.51 -17.65 11.01
N LYS A 394 -11.06 -18.49 10.07
CA LYS A 394 -10.92 -19.92 10.32
C LYS A 394 -9.61 -20.30 11.01
N SER A 395 -8.51 -19.65 10.66
CA SER A 395 -7.17 -20.14 11.03
C SER A 395 -6.20 -19.06 11.52
N PHE A 396 -6.69 -17.89 11.93
CA PHE A 396 -5.81 -16.85 12.49
C PHE A 396 -5.00 -17.30 13.72
N ASN A 397 -5.57 -18.12 14.60
CA ASN A 397 -4.85 -18.61 15.80
C ASN A 397 -3.64 -19.48 15.41
N GLU A 398 -3.67 -20.10 14.24
CA GLU A 398 -2.53 -20.84 13.70
C GLU A 398 -1.37 -19.88 13.40
N LEU A 399 -1.63 -18.64 12.96
CA LEU A 399 -0.59 -17.64 12.73
C LEU A 399 0.14 -17.26 14.02
N GLU A 400 -0.57 -17.13 15.14
CA GLU A 400 0.04 -16.87 16.46
C GLU A 400 0.91 -18.04 16.92
N THR A 401 0.43 -19.26 16.68
CA THR A 401 1.16 -20.50 16.99
C THR A 401 2.43 -20.62 16.14
N VAL A 402 2.33 -20.35 14.84
CA VAL A 402 3.48 -20.29 13.94
C VAL A 402 4.48 -19.24 14.39
N ALA A 403 4.00 -18.03 14.71
CA ALA A 403 4.86 -16.93 15.12
C ALA A 403 5.58 -17.18 16.45
N SER A 404 4.99 -17.96 17.37
CA SER A 404 5.65 -18.33 18.62
C SER A 404 6.72 -19.41 18.43
N GLN A 405 6.56 -20.29 17.43
CA GLN A 405 7.48 -21.39 17.17
C GLN A 405 8.61 -21.05 16.17
N TRP A 406 8.36 -20.13 15.22
CA TRP A 406 9.34 -19.73 14.21
C TRP A 406 9.93 -18.34 14.54
N PRO A 407 11.18 -18.27 15.04
CA PRO A 407 11.83 -16.99 15.38
C PRO A 407 12.25 -16.17 14.15
N GLY A 408 12.36 -16.82 12.98
CA GLY A 408 12.79 -16.20 11.73
C GLY A 408 11.74 -15.32 11.06
N VAL A 409 12.06 -14.85 9.85
CA VAL A 409 11.15 -14.00 9.06
C VAL A 409 9.92 -14.81 8.62
N ILE A 410 8.73 -14.20 8.66
CA ILE A 410 7.48 -14.79 8.17
C ILE A 410 6.87 -13.88 7.10
N SER A 411 6.49 -14.45 5.96
CA SER A 411 5.62 -13.80 4.96
C SER A 411 4.26 -14.48 5.00
N ALA A 412 3.25 -13.73 5.46
CA ALA A 412 1.92 -14.26 5.74
C ALA A 412 0.86 -13.64 4.81
N ALA A 413 0.27 -14.44 3.93
CA ALA A 413 -0.91 -14.04 3.17
C ALA A 413 -2.18 -14.36 3.97
N ILE A 414 -3.02 -13.34 4.15
CA ILE A 414 -4.26 -13.39 4.93
C ILE A 414 -5.42 -13.31 3.96
N LEU A 415 -6.24 -14.35 3.90
CA LEU A 415 -7.52 -14.31 3.19
C LEU A 415 -8.55 -13.57 4.04
N ALA A 416 -9.08 -12.47 3.52
CA ALA A 416 -9.99 -11.61 4.25
C ALA A 416 -11.01 -10.90 3.34
N SER A 417 -12.17 -10.53 3.85
CA SER A 417 -13.03 -9.49 3.27
C SER A 417 -12.44 -8.09 3.51
N ASP A 418 -13.02 -7.05 2.90
CA ASP A 418 -12.64 -5.66 3.16
C ASP A 418 -12.80 -5.25 4.64
N LEU A 419 -13.87 -5.72 5.30
CA LEU A 419 -14.10 -5.49 6.73
C LEU A 419 -13.08 -6.25 7.59
N GLU A 420 -12.85 -7.52 7.27
CA GLU A 420 -11.89 -8.38 7.98
C GLU A 420 -10.46 -7.82 7.87
N ALA A 421 -10.08 -7.26 6.72
CA ALA A 421 -8.79 -6.60 6.54
C ALA A 421 -8.62 -5.37 7.46
N HIS A 422 -9.68 -4.61 7.70
CA HIS A 422 -9.68 -3.53 8.69
C HIS A 422 -9.51 -4.08 10.12
N GLN A 423 -10.32 -5.08 10.49
CA GLN A 423 -10.28 -5.72 11.81
C GLN A 423 -8.93 -6.41 12.10
N PHE A 424 -8.26 -6.89 11.05
CA PHE A 424 -6.95 -7.56 11.14
C PHE A 424 -5.89 -6.70 11.82
N LEU A 425 -5.86 -5.39 11.55
CA LEU A 425 -4.90 -4.48 12.19
C LEU A 425 -5.05 -4.49 13.73
N GLY A 426 -6.28 -4.31 14.20
CA GLY A 426 -6.59 -4.39 15.63
C GLY A 426 -6.29 -5.75 16.24
N LYS A 427 -6.43 -6.85 15.48
CA LYS A 427 -6.12 -8.21 15.95
C LYS A 427 -4.61 -8.41 16.14
N VAL A 428 -3.79 -7.93 15.21
CA VAL A 428 -2.32 -7.96 15.33
C VAL A 428 -1.85 -7.12 16.51
N GLU A 429 -2.41 -5.92 16.72
CA GLU A 429 -2.02 -5.02 17.82
C GLU A 429 -2.43 -5.53 19.22
N ARG A 430 -3.47 -6.36 19.31
CA ARG A 430 -3.92 -6.99 20.57
C ARG A 430 -3.19 -8.28 20.88
N SER A 431 -2.63 -8.96 19.87
CA SER A 431 -1.88 -10.19 20.05
C SER A 431 -0.56 -9.93 20.79
N ILE A 432 -0.35 -10.64 21.90
CA ILE A 432 0.90 -10.56 22.67
C ILE A 432 2.10 -11.06 21.88
N VAL A 433 1.90 -12.04 20.98
CA VAL A 433 2.96 -12.63 20.17
C VAL A 433 3.24 -11.76 18.95
N LEU A 434 2.20 -11.44 18.16
CA LEU A 434 2.39 -10.80 16.86
C LEU A 434 2.86 -9.35 16.99
N LYS A 435 2.37 -8.60 17.99
CA LYS A 435 2.76 -7.20 18.20
C LYS A 435 4.25 -7.03 18.46
N GLN A 436 4.87 -7.99 19.16
CA GLN A 436 6.29 -7.94 19.54
C GLN A 436 7.24 -8.31 18.39
N ARG A 437 6.70 -8.88 17.30
CA ARG A 437 7.48 -9.40 16.18
C ARG A 437 7.59 -8.36 15.07
N ASN A 438 8.80 -7.86 14.85
CA ASN A 438 9.09 -6.90 13.78
C ASN A 438 9.46 -7.54 12.43
N ASN A 439 9.53 -8.88 12.37
CA ASN A 439 9.97 -9.66 11.23
C ASN A 439 8.84 -10.49 10.59
N ILE A 440 7.58 -10.07 10.79
CA ILE A 440 6.41 -10.65 10.13
C ILE A 440 5.86 -9.63 9.13
N PHE A 441 5.65 -10.09 7.90
CA PHE A 441 5.16 -9.30 6.79
C PHE A 441 3.79 -9.83 6.40
N TYR A 442 2.76 -9.01 6.57
CA TYR A 442 1.38 -9.42 6.35
C TYR A 442 0.86 -8.86 5.02
N HIS A 443 0.23 -9.71 4.22
CA HIS A 443 -0.35 -9.37 2.93
C HIS A 443 -1.84 -9.73 2.96
N ILE A 444 -2.72 -8.86 2.48
CA ILE A 444 -4.14 -9.20 2.36
C ILE A 444 -4.42 -9.71 0.96
N VAL A 445 -5.08 -10.86 0.86
CA VAL A 445 -5.73 -11.34 -0.36
C VAL A 445 -7.23 -11.26 -0.13
N TYR A 446 -7.91 -10.42 -0.91
CA TYR A 446 -9.34 -10.19 -0.69
C TYR A 446 -10.17 -11.34 -1.24
N ARG A 447 -11.01 -11.91 -0.38
CA ARG A 447 -11.85 -13.06 -0.74
C ARG A 447 -12.89 -12.71 -1.80
N ASN A 448 -13.16 -13.65 -2.69
CA ASN A 448 -14.25 -13.56 -3.67
C ASN A 448 -14.68 -14.97 -4.05
N SER A 449 -15.97 -15.27 -3.94
CA SER A 449 -16.52 -16.61 -4.23
C SER A 449 -16.29 -17.09 -5.66
N SER A 450 -16.01 -16.16 -6.59
CA SER A 450 -15.80 -16.46 -8.01
C SER A 450 -14.35 -16.74 -8.37
N PHE A 451 -13.39 -16.50 -7.46
CA PHE A 451 -11.97 -16.60 -7.77
C PHE A 451 -11.26 -17.65 -6.90
N PRO A 452 -10.34 -18.44 -7.49
CA PRO A 452 -9.51 -19.36 -6.74
C PRO A 452 -8.60 -18.63 -5.75
N GLU A 453 -8.38 -19.20 -4.56
CA GLU A 453 -7.70 -18.51 -3.46
C GLU A 453 -6.32 -19.12 -3.15
N ASN A 454 -6.07 -20.41 -3.43
CA ASN A 454 -4.89 -21.12 -2.94
C ASN A 454 -3.60 -20.58 -3.56
N ILE A 455 -3.53 -20.53 -4.89
CA ILE A 455 -2.37 -19.98 -5.60
C ILE A 455 -2.25 -18.48 -5.35
N ALA A 456 -3.36 -17.74 -5.28
CA ALA A 456 -3.31 -16.30 -4.98
C ALA A 456 -2.65 -16.02 -3.63
N LEU A 457 -3.02 -16.79 -2.58
CA LEU A 457 -2.41 -16.70 -1.25
C LEU A 457 -0.93 -17.07 -1.28
N HIS A 458 -0.60 -18.22 -1.87
CA HIS A 458 0.79 -18.68 -1.96
C HIS A 458 1.67 -17.70 -2.74
N ASN A 459 1.28 -17.32 -3.95
CA ASN A 459 2.06 -16.43 -4.81
C ASN A 459 2.19 -15.04 -4.19
N THR A 460 1.17 -14.54 -3.51
CA THR A 460 1.28 -13.26 -2.78
C THR A 460 2.30 -13.37 -1.65
N ALA A 461 2.22 -14.41 -0.81
CA ALA A 461 3.19 -14.57 0.27
C ALA A 461 4.62 -14.82 -0.23
N VAL A 462 4.80 -15.53 -1.34
CA VAL A 462 6.11 -15.76 -1.96
C VAL A 462 6.68 -14.48 -2.59
N ASN A 463 5.92 -13.83 -3.46
CA ASN A 463 6.39 -12.69 -4.25
C ASN A 463 6.85 -11.52 -3.37
N TYR A 464 6.21 -11.35 -2.21
CA TYR A 464 6.52 -10.28 -1.26
C TYR A 464 7.30 -10.75 -0.03
N ALA A 465 7.85 -11.96 -0.05
CA ALA A 465 8.81 -12.40 0.96
C ALA A 465 10.10 -11.57 0.82
N PRO A 466 10.65 -11.00 1.92
CA PRO A 466 11.79 -10.09 1.85
C PRO A 466 13.15 -10.79 1.70
N THR A 467 13.17 -12.13 1.68
CA THR A 467 14.41 -12.92 1.64
C THR A 467 14.57 -13.60 0.29
N LYS A 468 15.81 -13.99 -0.04
CA LYS A 468 16.14 -14.67 -1.32
C LYS A 468 15.67 -16.11 -1.38
N ARG A 469 15.30 -16.70 -0.23
CA ARG A 469 14.86 -18.08 -0.10
C ARG A 469 13.63 -18.16 0.79
N VAL A 470 12.69 -19.01 0.40
CA VAL A 470 11.48 -19.28 1.17
C VAL A 470 11.48 -20.71 1.67
N LEU A 471 10.96 -20.91 2.88
CA LEU A 471 10.51 -22.20 3.38
C LEU A 471 9.02 -22.32 3.10
N LEU A 472 8.66 -23.30 2.30
CA LEU A 472 7.29 -23.68 2.00
C LEU A 472 6.96 -24.94 2.79
N ILE A 473 5.81 -24.98 3.45
CA ILE A 473 5.34 -26.14 4.21
C ILE A 473 4.01 -26.66 3.62
N PRO A 474 3.80 -27.99 3.63
CA PRO A 474 2.55 -28.57 3.14
C PRO A 474 1.40 -28.39 4.13
N LYS A 475 1.71 -28.32 5.44
CA LYS A 475 0.76 -28.08 6.52
C LYS A 475 1.36 -27.08 7.51
N ILE A 476 0.53 -26.16 7.98
CA ILE A 476 0.95 -25.06 8.86
C ILE A 476 1.29 -25.51 10.28
N ASN A 477 0.79 -26.67 10.71
CA ASN A 477 1.05 -27.29 12.02
C ASN A 477 2.30 -28.20 12.06
N ALA A 478 3.20 -28.08 11.08
CA ALA A 478 4.48 -28.78 11.10
C ALA A 478 5.30 -28.41 12.34
N ASN A 479 6.24 -29.27 12.76
CA ASN A 479 7.16 -28.96 13.87
C ASN A 479 8.19 -27.88 13.45
N LEU A 480 7.77 -26.61 13.51
CA LEU A 480 8.56 -25.48 13.04
C LEU A 480 9.84 -25.25 13.84
N ALA A 481 9.87 -25.64 15.12
CA ALA A 481 11.06 -25.54 15.94
C ALA A 481 12.18 -26.47 15.41
N ALA A 482 11.83 -27.72 15.10
CA ALA A 482 12.75 -28.67 14.49
C ALA A 482 13.21 -28.22 13.09
N LEU A 483 12.28 -27.74 12.26
CA LEU A 483 12.59 -27.19 10.93
C LEU A 483 13.52 -25.96 11.01
N GLY A 484 13.32 -25.08 11.98
CA GLY A 484 14.16 -23.90 12.21
C GLY A 484 15.60 -24.25 12.60
N ALA A 485 15.78 -25.23 13.49
CA ALA A 485 17.10 -25.74 13.87
C ALA A 485 17.82 -26.34 12.66
N LEU A 486 17.10 -27.14 11.85
CA LEU A 486 17.58 -27.78 10.63
C LEU A 486 17.99 -26.77 9.55
N ILE A 487 17.32 -25.63 9.47
CA ILE A 487 17.61 -24.59 8.47
C ILE A 487 18.76 -23.68 8.90
N SER A 488 18.93 -23.48 10.20
CA SER A 488 19.96 -22.60 10.76
C SER A 488 21.37 -23.19 10.72
N THR A 489 21.51 -24.49 10.41
CA THR A 489 22.82 -25.09 10.16
C THR A 489 23.46 -24.53 8.90
N LYS A 490 24.69 -24.03 9.04
CA LYS A 490 25.44 -23.41 7.94
C LYS A 490 25.60 -24.43 6.80
N PRO A 491 25.10 -24.13 5.58
CA PRO A 491 25.38 -24.98 4.43
C PRO A 491 26.88 -24.93 4.11
N THR A 492 27.47 -26.09 3.94
CA THR A 492 28.80 -26.23 3.35
C THR A 492 28.70 -26.05 1.83
N LYS A 493 29.01 -24.84 1.35
CA LYS A 493 29.07 -24.44 -0.08
C LYS A 493 27.73 -24.40 -0.84
N ASN A 494 27.86 -23.83 -2.05
CA ASN A 494 26.92 -23.16 -2.96
C ASN A 494 25.70 -23.96 -3.49
N GLU A 495 25.05 -24.81 -2.69
CA GLU A 495 23.98 -25.69 -3.20
C GLU A 495 22.55 -25.10 -3.05
N SER A 496 21.80 -25.20 -4.16
CA SER A 496 20.42 -24.78 -4.37
C SER A 496 19.41 -25.87 -4.01
N MET A 497 18.26 -25.43 -3.48
CA MET A 497 17.12 -26.24 -3.04
C MET A 497 17.39 -27.30 -1.94
N LYS A 498 16.54 -27.32 -0.91
CA LYS A 498 16.53 -28.38 0.10
C LYS A 498 15.13 -28.93 0.28
N VAL A 499 15.00 -30.25 0.23
CA VAL A 499 13.75 -30.96 0.54
C VAL A 499 13.86 -31.56 1.92
N LEU A 500 12.88 -31.30 2.78
CA LEU A 500 12.88 -31.72 4.17
C LEU A 500 11.89 -32.87 4.35
N VAL A 501 12.34 -33.95 4.99
CA VAL A 501 11.57 -35.19 5.25
C VAL A 501 11.91 -35.79 6.63
N PRO A 502 11.08 -36.68 7.19
CA PRO A 502 11.46 -37.48 8.35
C PRO A 502 12.68 -38.37 8.06
N ALA A 503 13.58 -38.53 9.03
CA ALA A 503 14.81 -39.31 8.90
C ALA A 503 14.59 -40.83 9.08
N SER A 504 13.44 -41.24 9.58
CA SER A 504 13.17 -42.60 10.07
C SER A 504 12.77 -43.63 9.00
N GLU A 505 12.74 -43.28 7.71
CA GLU A 505 12.25 -44.20 6.67
C GLU A 505 13.10 -44.22 5.40
N GLU A 506 13.52 -45.43 4.98
CA GLU A 506 14.39 -45.78 3.83
C GLU A 506 15.75 -45.05 3.77
N LYS A 507 16.75 -45.67 3.10
CA LYS A 507 18.14 -45.19 3.01
C LYS A 507 18.26 -43.92 2.13
N PHE A 508 17.62 -42.83 2.50
CA PHE A 508 17.86 -41.54 1.85
C PHE A 508 19.28 -41.08 2.17
N ALA A 509 20.02 -40.64 1.15
CA ALA A 509 21.30 -39.97 1.34
C ALA A 509 21.04 -38.57 1.90
N CYS A 510 20.86 -38.49 3.22
CA CYS A 510 20.65 -37.24 3.95
C CYS A 510 21.92 -36.40 3.93
N TYR A 511 21.79 -35.15 3.56
CA TYR A 511 22.90 -34.20 3.63
C TYR A 511 23.18 -33.81 5.09
N TYR A 512 22.15 -33.69 5.92
CA TYR A 512 22.26 -33.63 7.38
C TYR A 512 20.96 -34.08 8.04
N ILE A 513 21.07 -34.52 9.30
CA ILE A 513 19.96 -34.97 10.14
C ILE A 513 19.96 -34.20 11.45
N ILE A 514 18.82 -33.61 11.83
CA ILE A 514 18.59 -32.96 13.13
C ILE A 514 17.19 -33.32 13.63
N ASN A 515 17.07 -33.78 14.87
CA ASN A 515 15.78 -34.08 15.52
C ASN A 515 14.86 -34.95 14.64
N ASP A 516 15.39 -36.06 14.11
CA ASP A 516 14.70 -36.97 13.19
C ASP A 516 14.20 -36.33 11.88
N LEU A 517 14.77 -35.19 11.48
CA LEU A 517 14.51 -34.56 10.19
C LEU A 517 15.75 -34.63 9.31
N CYS A 518 15.56 -35.09 8.08
CA CYS A 518 16.57 -35.22 7.04
C CYS A 518 16.40 -34.11 6.00
N ALA A 519 17.51 -33.45 5.67
CA ALA A 519 17.58 -32.53 4.53
C ALA A 519 18.18 -33.24 3.33
N LEU A 520 17.40 -33.38 2.26
CA LEU A 520 17.84 -33.85 0.96
C LEU A 520 18.33 -32.66 0.12
N VAL A 521 19.38 -32.89 -0.65
CA VAL A 521 19.92 -31.94 -1.63
C VAL A 521 19.55 -32.38 -3.04
N GLU A 522 19.62 -31.44 -3.98
CA GLU A 522 19.20 -31.58 -5.37
C GLU A 522 19.63 -32.90 -6.04
N SER A 523 20.87 -33.35 -5.80
CA SER A 523 21.45 -34.55 -6.42
C SER A 523 20.78 -35.87 -6.04
N THR A 524 20.08 -35.94 -4.90
CA THR A 524 19.43 -37.19 -4.44
C THR A 524 17.96 -37.29 -4.84
N ILE A 525 17.37 -36.18 -5.30
CA ILE A 525 15.94 -36.05 -5.59
C ILE A 525 15.46 -36.83 -6.82
N PRO A 526 16.22 -36.94 -7.93
CA PRO A 526 15.79 -37.71 -9.10
C PRO A 526 15.45 -39.18 -8.81
N ASN A 527 15.96 -39.75 -7.71
CA ASN A 527 15.75 -41.15 -7.35
C ASN A 527 14.53 -41.39 -6.45
N LEU A 528 13.76 -40.36 -6.13
CA LEU A 528 12.62 -40.45 -5.21
C LEU A 528 11.36 -41.01 -5.90
N LYS A 529 10.66 -41.93 -5.22
CA LYS A 529 9.41 -42.55 -5.69
C LYS A 529 8.22 -41.57 -5.69
N ASP A 530 7.14 -41.93 -6.39
CA ASP A 530 5.90 -41.12 -6.51
C ASP A 530 5.19 -40.85 -5.16
N ASP A 531 5.28 -41.78 -4.20
CA ASP A 531 4.69 -41.67 -2.86
C ASP A 531 5.41 -40.66 -1.96
N PHE A 532 6.59 -40.17 -2.40
CA PHE A 532 7.41 -39.21 -1.66
C PHE A 532 6.67 -37.92 -1.29
N LYS A 533 5.67 -37.50 -2.07
CA LYS A 533 4.87 -36.29 -1.77
C LYS A 533 4.21 -36.33 -0.39
N GLN A 534 3.90 -37.52 0.12
CA GLN A 534 3.29 -37.69 1.44
C GLN A 534 4.31 -37.52 2.59
N LYS A 535 5.59 -37.67 2.29
CA LYS A 535 6.71 -37.57 3.24
C LYS A 535 7.30 -36.16 3.32
N LEU A 536 6.95 -35.30 2.37
CA LEU A 536 7.39 -33.90 2.36
C LEU A 536 6.88 -33.19 3.62
N ILE A 537 7.79 -32.57 4.37
CA ILE A 537 7.45 -31.71 5.51
C ILE A 537 7.83 -30.25 5.29
N GLY A 538 8.70 -29.98 4.31
CA GLY A 538 9.08 -28.63 3.93
C GLY A 538 9.98 -28.58 2.70
N LEU A 539 9.94 -27.45 2.01
CA LEU A 539 10.73 -27.17 0.81
C LEU A 539 11.41 -25.82 0.97
N VAL A 540 12.74 -25.79 0.96
CA VAL A 540 13.52 -24.54 0.96
C VAL A 540 14.06 -24.28 -0.43
N ILE A 541 13.48 -23.31 -1.12
CA ILE A 541 13.76 -22.98 -2.52
C ILE A 541 14.08 -21.48 -2.63
N SER A 542 14.62 -21.04 -3.77
CA SER A 542 14.76 -19.59 -4.02
C SER A 542 13.39 -18.95 -4.24
N THR A 543 13.18 -17.77 -3.67
CA THR A 543 11.91 -17.03 -3.70
C THR A 543 11.41 -16.80 -5.14
N ASN A 544 12.32 -16.49 -6.06
CA ASN A 544 11.99 -16.21 -7.46
C ASN A 544 11.67 -17.45 -8.31
N GLY A 545 11.88 -18.67 -7.79
CA GLY A 545 11.51 -19.93 -8.41
C GLY A 545 10.31 -20.60 -7.75
N ALA A 546 9.63 -19.90 -6.85
CA ALA A 546 8.62 -20.45 -5.97
C ALA A 546 7.19 -19.99 -6.31
N LEU A 547 6.93 -19.40 -7.47
CA LEU A 547 5.57 -19.10 -7.91
C LEU A 547 4.92 -20.33 -8.55
N LEU A 548 3.64 -20.54 -8.23
CA LEU A 548 2.80 -21.58 -8.81
C LEU A 548 1.91 -21.00 -9.92
N PRO A 549 1.79 -21.66 -11.08
CA PRO A 549 0.86 -21.23 -12.13
C PRO A 549 -0.55 -21.76 -11.90
N ASN A 550 -1.55 -21.06 -12.42
CA ASN A 550 -2.99 -21.30 -12.18
C ASN A 550 -3.45 -22.73 -12.51
N GLU A 551 -2.76 -23.38 -13.44
CA GLU A 551 -3.00 -24.76 -13.85
C GLU A 551 -2.83 -25.77 -12.71
N LEU A 552 -2.08 -25.41 -11.66
CA LEU A 552 -1.85 -26.24 -10.47
C LEU A 552 -2.82 -25.93 -9.30
N GLU A 553 -3.81 -25.06 -9.49
CA GLU A 553 -4.72 -24.62 -8.41
C GLU A 553 -5.47 -25.78 -7.76
N LYS A 554 -5.86 -26.77 -8.57
CA LYS A 554 -6.64 -27.93 -8.13
C LYS A 554 -5.82 -28.99 -7.40
N LEU A 555 -4.50 -28.90 -7.45
CA LEU A 555 -3.62 -29.86 -6.80
C LEU A 555 -3.58 -29.65 -5.31
N ASP A 556 -3.36 -30.75 -4.57
CA ASP A 556 -3.09 -30.63 -3.15
C ASP A 556 -1.75 -29.91 -2.91
N ARG A 557 -1.55 -29.45 -1.68
CA ARG A 557 -0.37 -28.65 -1.37
C ARG A 557 0.93 -29.43 -1.57
N SER A 558 0.96 -30.72 -1.25
CA SER A 558 2.16 -31.53 -1.43
C SER A 558 2.49 -31.72 -2.92
N GLU A 559 1.48 -31.93 -3.77
CA GLU A 559 1.64 -32.02 -5.22
C GLU A 559 2.14 -30.71 -5.84
N GLN A 560 1.61 -29.57 -5.39
CA GLN A 560 2.11 -28.25 -5.80
C GLN A 560 3.59 -28.06 -5.46
N LEU A 561 3.99 -28.43 -4.24
CA LEU A 561 5.39 -28.34 -3.83
C LEU A 561 6.28 -29.30 -4.62
N MET A 562 5.79 -30.50 -4.97
CA MET A 562 6.53 -31.42 -5.83
C MET A 562 6.71 -30.89 -7.26
N ALA A 563 5.74 -30.14 -7.80
CA ALA A 563 5.93 -29.45 -9.08
C ALA A 563 7.06 -28.40 -9.01
N LEU A 564 7.17 -27.66 -7.91
CA LEU A 564 8.30 -26.75 -7.68
C LEU A 564 9.63 -27.50 -7.56
N VAL A 565 9.65 -28.65 -6.88
CA VAL A 565 10.83 -29.52 -6.80
C VAL A 565 11.26 -29.97 -8.20
N ALA A 566 10.35 -30.50 -9.02
CA ALA A 566 10.63 -30.92 -10.39
C ALA A 566 11.26 -29.79 -11.22
N ASN A 567 10.76 -28.57 -11.07
CA ASN A 567 11.24 -27.42 -11.83
C ASN A 567 12.66 -26.95 -11.44
N GLN A 568 13.14 -27.30 -10.25
CA GLN A 568 14.50 -26.93 -9.82
C GLN A 568 15.54 -27.98 -10.19
N VAL A 569 15.16 -29.27 -10.18
CA VAL A 569 16.08 -30.40 -10.35
C VAL A 569 16.36 -30.72 -11.82
N LEU A 570 15.41 -30.40 -12.71
CA LEU A 570 15.40 -30.73 -14.14
C LEU A 570 15.51 -29.46 -14.97
#